data_AF-A0A0G3I5A0-F1
#
_entry.id   AF-A0A0G3I5A0-F1
#
_cell.length_a   1.000
_cell.length_b   1.000
_cell.length_c   1.000
_cell.angle_alpha   90.00
_cell.angle_beta   90.00
_cell.angle_gamma   90.00
#
_symmetry.space_group_name_H-M   'P 1'
#
loop_
_entity.id
_entity.type
_entity.pdbx_description
1 polymer ?
#
loop_
_entity_poly.entity_id
_entity_poly.type
_entity_poly.pdbx_seq_one_letter_code
_entity_poly.pdbx_strand_id
1 'polypeptide(L)' 'DDDETKKEIITPGDSVSIENSGSRPLEYIPPNPSQVLKVEKGDHCKDEPVELAALFKGSAPTPAWTEAQSTRSLTVP' A
#
# COMPACT_ATOMS: atom_id res chain seq x y z
N ASP A 1 -11.56 18.46 -7.60
CA ASP A 1 -11.65 17.21 -6.85
C ASP A 1 -10.40 17.04 -6.02
N ASP A 2 -10.55 17.15 -4.71
CA ASP A 2 -9.49 16.92 -3.73
C ASP A 2 -9.18 15.42 -3.71
N ASP A 3 -8.08 15.02 -4.33
CA ASP A 3 -7.45 13.72 -4.11
C ASP A 3 -6.94 13.71 -2.65
N GLU A 4 -7.83 13.42 -1.70
CA GLU A 4 -7.48 13.32 -0.28
C GLU A 4 -6.61 12.07 -0.06
N THR A 5 -5.31 12.24 -0.25
CA THR A 5 -4.34 11.24 0.20
C THR A 5 -4.33 11.22 1.73
N LYS A 6 -4.96 10.21 2.33
CA LYS A 6 -4.88 9.99 3.78
C LYS A 6 -3.42 9.75 4.17
N LYS A 7 -2.84 10.64 4.99
CA LYS A 7 -1.47 10.51 5.50
C LYS A 7 -1.52 9.91 6.90
N GLU A 8 -1.11 8.67 7.04
CA GLU A 8 -0.93 8.01 8.34
C GLU A 8 0.54 7.64 8.56
N ILE A 9 1.01 7.79 9.79
CA ILE A 9 2.32 7.30 10.23
C ILE A 9 2.11 5.87 10.72
N ILE A 10 2.81 4.91 10.12
CA ILE A 10 2.73 3.49 10.46
C ILE A 10 3.95 3.15 11.30
N THR A 11 3.76 2.54 12.47
CA THR A 11 4.85 2.06 13.33
C THR A 11 5.03 0.54 13.20
N PRO A 12 6.20 -0.03 13.56
CA PRO A 12 6.39 -1.48 13.58
C PRO A 12 5.34 -2.16 14.47
N GLY A 13 4.71 -3.22 13.96
CA GLY A 13 3.58 -3.91 14.60
C GLY A 13 2.19 -3.40 14.16
N ASP A 14 2.12 -2.27 13.44
CA ASP A 14 0.85 -1.77 12.91
C ASP A 14 0.44 -2.49 11.63
N SER A 15 -0.86 -2.38 11.32
CA SER A 15 -1.44 -2.85 10.07
C SER A 15 -2.23 -1.74 9.40
N VAL A 16 -2.10 -1.66 8.08
CA VAL A 16 -2.91 -0.77 7.24
C VAL A 16 -3.86 -1.64 6.43
N SER A 17 -5.13 -1.26 6.37
CA SER A 17 -6.15 -1.99 5.61
C SER A 17 -6.91 -1.05 4.69
N ILE A 18 -7.12 -1.50 3.46
CA ILE A 18 -7.94 -0.86 2.44
C ILE A 18 -9.17 -1.75 2.23
N GLU A 19 -10.32 -1.30 2.72
CA GLU A 19 -11.58 -2.01 2.55
C GLU A 19 -12.30 -1.52 1.29
N ASN A 20 -12.70 -2.47 0.45
CA ASN A 20 -13.63 -2.22 -0.64
C ASN A 20 -15.07 -2.34 -0.15
N SER A 21 -15.68 -1.21 0.20
CA SER A 21 -17.11 -1.12 0.51
C SER A 21 -18.00 -0.98 -0.74
N GLY A 22 -17.40 -0.94 -1.93
CA GLY A 22 -18.08 -0.83 -3.21
C GLY A 22 -18.57 -2.18 -3.76
N SER A 23 -19.52 -2.11 -4.68
CA SER A 23 -20.05 -3.29 -5.40
C SER A 23 -19.15 -3.77 -6.55
N ARG A 24 -18.10 -3.02 -6.88
CA ARG A 24 -17.12 -3.35 -7.92
C ARG A 24 -15.79 -3.75 -7.29
N PRO A 25 -15.06 -4.73 -7.85
CA PRO A 25 -13.70 -5.03 -7.41
C PRO A 25 -12.80 -3.78 -7.49
N LEU A 26 -11.95 -3.56 -6.49
CA LEU A 26 -10.88 -2.58 -6.57
C LEU A 26 -9.75 -3.13 -7.43
N GLU A 27 -9.26 -2.30 -8.35
CA GLU A 27 -7.99 -2.56 -9.02
C GLU A 27 -6.89 -1.89 -8.19
N TYR A 28 -5.95 -2.67 -7.68
CA TYR A 28 -4.84 -2.14 -6.91
C TYR A 28 -3.65 -1.83 -7.80
N ILE A 29 -3.15 -0.60 -7.68
CA ILE A 29 -1.97 -0.14 -8.39
C ILE A 29 -0.87 0.18 -7.37
N PRO A 30 0.31 -0.48 -7.43
CA PRO A 30 0.67 -1.53 -8.38
C PRO A 30 0.01 -2.89 -8.04
N PRO A 31 -0.15 -3.78 -9.05
CA PRO A 31 -0.79 -5.09 -8.84
C PRO A 31 0.09 -6.05 -8.03
N ASN A 32 1.41 -5.85 -7.99
CA ASN A 32 2.32 -6.69 -7.23
C ASN A 32 2.14 -6.44 -5.71
N PRO A 33 1.85 -7.47 -4.89
CA PRO A 33 1.66 -7.33 -3.45
C PRO A 33 2.93 -6.94 -2.68
N SER A 34 4.10 -7.04 -3.29
CA SER A 34 5.37 -6.62 -2.68
C SER A 34 5.75 -5.17 -3.02
N GLN A 35 4.89 -4.43 -3.72
CA GLN A 35 5.18 -3.09 -4.21
C GLN A 35 4.18 -2.04 -3.70
N VAL A 36 4.63 -0.80 -3.67
CA VAL A 36 3.80 0.41 -3.46
C VAL A 36 4.19 1.47 -4.49
N LEU A 37 3.31 2.42 -4.78
CA LEU A 37 3.66 3.58 -5.60
C LEU A 37 4.52 4.56 -4.78
N LYS A 38 5.67 4.94 -5.31
CA LYS A 38 6.48 6.00 -4.74
C LYS A 38 5.92 7.35 -5.20
N VAL A 39 5.23 8.05 -4.30
CA VAL A 39 4.66 9.37 -4.59
C VAL A 39 5.78 10.43 -4.68
N GLU A 40 6.07 10.91 -5.89
CA GLU A 40 6.97 12.06 -6.09
C GLU A 40 6.17 13.35 -6.30
N LYS A 41 6.03 14.15 -5.23
CA LYS A 41 5.48 15.52 -5.22
C LYS A 41 4.32 15.77 -6.22
N GLY A 42 3.20 15.05 -6.02
CA GLY A 42 1.88 15.48 -6.51
C GLY A 42 1.59 15.25 -8.00
N ASP A 43 2.41 14.48 -8.72
CA ASP A 43 2.13 14.09 -10.11
C ASP A 43 1.98 12.57 -10.19
N HIS A 44 0.76 12.10 -9.93
CA HIS A 44 0.41 10.67 -9.93
C HIS A 44 0.65 9.96 -11.28
N CYS A 45 0.82 10.72 -12.37
CA CYS A 45 1.13 10.16 -13.67
C CYS A 45 2.59 9.66 -13.79
N LYS A 46 3.44 9.94 -12.81
CA LYS A 46 4.86 9.54 -12.80
C LYS A 46 5.24 8.66 -11.61
N ASP A 47 4.27 8.27 -10.78
CA ASP A 47 4.56 7.43 -9.62
C ASP A 47 5.03 6.05 -10.09
N GLU A 48 6.26 5.69 -9.74
CA GLU A 48 6.85 4.40 -10.10
C GLU A 48 6.65 3.36 -8.96
N PRO A 49 6.43 2.08 -9.29
CA PRO A 49 6.40 1.02 -8.29
C PRO A 49 7.76 0.89 -7.59
N VAL A 50 7.74 0.82 -6.26
CA VAL A 50 8.91 0.53 -5.42
C VAL A 50 8.65 -0.70 -4.56
N GLU A 51 9.68 -1.55 -4.42
CA GLU A 51 9.62 -2.74 -3.56
C GLU A 51 9.54 -2.36 -2.09
N LEU A 52 8.61 -2.98 -1.36
CA LEU A 52 8.50 -2.86 0.10
C LEU A 52 9.80 -3.29 0.80
N ALA A 53 10.53 -4.26 0.26
CA ALA A 53 11.85 -4.66 0.75
C ALA A 53 12.88 -3.50 0.75
N ALA A 54 12.77 -2.58 -0.21
CA ALA A 54 13.67 -1.43 -0.31
C ALA A 54 13.33 -0.34 0.73
N LEU A 55 12.07 -0.26 1.16
CA LEU A 55 11.59 0.68 2.17
C LEU A 55 11.78 0.14 3.60
N PHE A 56 11.56 -1.14 3.82
CA PHE A 56 11.66 -1.82 5.12
C PHE A 56 12.94 -2.65 5.23
N LYS A 57 14.09 -2.02 5.00
CA LYS A 57 15.40 -2.69 5.07
C LYS A 57 15.64 -3.26 6.47
N GLY A 58 15.82 -4.57 6.54
CA GLY A 58 16.11 -5.28 7.80
C GLY A 58 14.89 -5.83 8.53
N SER A 59 13.67 -5.63 8.01
CA SER A 59 12.47 -6.29 8.52
C SER A 59 12.38 -7.72 7.99
N ALA A 60 12.11 -8.68 8.89
CA ALA A 60 11.96 -10.09 8.56
C ALA A 60 10.74 -10.67 9.32
N PRO A 61 9.66 -11.08 8.62
CA PRO A 61 9.50 -11.12 7.17
C PRO A 61 9.39 -9.71 6.55
N THR A 62 9.66 -9.56 5.25
CA THR A 62 9.36 -8.29 4.57
C THR A 62 7.84 -8.07 4.51
N PRO A 63 7.33 -6.85 4.78
CA PRO A 63 5.91 -6.54 4.59
C PRO A 63 5.44 -6.87 3.18
N ALA A 64 4.25 -7.43 3.06
CA ALA A 64 3.58 -7.68 1.78
C ALA A 64 2.07 -7.48 1.95
N TRP A 65 1.41 -7.03 0.88
CA TRP A 65 -0.03 -6.92 0.86
C TRP A 65 -0.67 -8.32 0.82
N THR A 66 -1.66 -8.51 1.67
CA THR A 66 -2.50 -9.71 1.71
C THR A 66 -3.94 -9.32 1.42
N GLU A 67 -4.68 -10.18 0.72
CA GLU A 67 -6.07 -9.94 0.37
C GLU A 67 -6.95 -10.98 1.04
N ALA A 68 -7.95 -10.49 1.79
CA ALA A 68 -8.98 -11.31 2.39
C ALA A 68 -10.34 -10.70 2.06
N GLN A 69 -11.16 -11.45 1.31
CA GLN A 69 -12.47 -11.01 0.86
C GLN A 69 -12.40 -9.69 0.07
N SER A 70 -12.88 -8.60 0.67
CA SER A 70 -12.93 -7.26 0.06
C SER A 70 -11.89 -6.31 0.65
N THR A 71 -10.98 -6.82 1.49
CA THR A 71 -10.00 -5.99 2.20
C THR A 71 -8.59 -6.41 1.85
N ARG A 72 -7.75 -5.44 1.50
CA ARG A 72 -6.31 -5.61 1.30
C ARG A 72 -5.56 -5.01 2.48
N SER A 73 -4.71 -5.79 3.13
CA SER A 73 -4.02 -5.40 4.35
C SER A 73 -2.50 -5.55 4.21
N LEU A 74 -1.76 -4.58 4.74
CA LEU A 74 -0.30 -4.58 4.86
C LEU A 74 0.04 -4.59 6.35
N THR A 75 0.69 -5.64 6.81
CA THR A 75 1.23 -5.70 8.17
C THR A 75 2.70 -5.36 8.15
N VAL A 76 3.10 -4.38 8.97
CA VAL A 76 4.50 -4.04 9.18
C VAL A 76 4.99 -4.81 10.41
N PRO A 77 5.94 -5.75 10.28
CA PRO A 77 6.49 -6.51 11.41
C PRO A 77 7.30 -5.65 12.38
#